data_AF-A0A0F5L5R2-F1
#
_entry.id   AF-A0A0F5L5R2-F1
#
_cell.length_a   1.000
_cell.length_b   1.000
_cell.length_c   1.000
_cell.angle_alpha   90.00
_cell.angle_beta   90.00
_cell.angle_gamma   90.00
#
_symmetry.space_group_name_H-M   'P 1'
#
loop_
_entity.id
_entity.type
_entity.pdbx_description
1 polymer ?
#
loop_
_entity_poly.entity_id
_entity_poly.type
_entity_poly.pdbx_seq_one_letter_code
_entity_poly.pdbx_strand_id
1 'polypeptide(L)'
;MAYSDPMPDAYVAEFLDLARSANVTFDITEDRLHMRMVRPNWSMWAPIRHLLDEIGHERIEAFVRREAAARQAVEGWNEMSVERLNAAAEVMRG
;
A
#
# COMPACT_ATOMS: atom_id res chain seq x y z
N MET A 1 27.30 -20.01 -4.23
CA MET A 1 26.81 -19.40 -2.97
C MET A 1 25.50 -18.73 -3.30
N ALA A 2 24.38 -19.32 -2.88
CA ALA A 2 23.05 -18.72 -3.02
C ALA A 2 22.83 -17.81 -1.81
N TYR A 3 22.95 -16.50 -2.00
CA TYR A 3 22.53 -15.52 -1.00
C TYR A 3 21.00 -15.39 -1.10
N SER A 4 20.28 -16.37 -0.56
CA SER A 4 18.84 -16.26 -0.31
C SER A 4 18.63 -15.60 1.04
N ASP A 5 19.04 -14.33 1.16
CA ASP A 5 18.39 -13.47 2.13
C ASP A 5 17.14 -12.95 1.41
N PRO A 6 15.91 -13.33 1.83
CA PRO A 6 14.71 -12.85 1.17
C PRO A 6 14.67 -11.33 1.35
N MET A 7 15.02 -10.59 0.29
CA MET A 7 15.10 -9.12 0.27
C MET A 7 14.00 -8.52 1.18
N PRO A 8 14.34 -7.87 2.30
CA PRO A 8 13.35 -7.42 3.27
C PRO A 8 12.17 -6.65 2.64
N ASP A 9 10.97 -6.83 3.18
CA ASP A 9 9.77 -6.09 2.77
C ASP A 9 9.97 -4.56 2.80
N ALA A 10 10.90 -4.07 3.63
CA ALA A 10 11.33 -2.69 3.67
C ALA A 10 11.75 -2.14 2.29
N TYR A 11 12.43 -2.95 1.47
CA TYR A 11 12.82 -2.53 0.12
C TYR A 11 11.62 -2.38 -0.83
N VAL A 12 10.58 -3.19 -0.66
CA VAL A 12 9.32 -3.05 -1.43
C VAL A 12 8.59 -1.78 -1.00
N ALA A 13 8.54 -1.51 0.31
CA ALA A 13 7.93 -0.30 0.85
C ALA A 13 8.64 0.96 0.33
N GLU A 14 9.98 1.01 0.40
CA GLU A 14 10.79 2.12 -0.10
C GLU A 14 10.56 2.34 -1.61
N PHE A 15 10.54 1.26 -2.40
CA PHE A 15 10.21 1.35 -3.82
C PHE A 15 8.83 1.96 -4.07
N LEU A 16 7.81 1.53 -3.34
CA LEU A 16 6.45 2.06 -3.48
C LEU A 16 6.35 3.54 -3.08
N ASP A 17 7.12 3.97 -2.08
CA ASP A 17 7.20 5.39 -1.68
C ASP A 17 7.91 6.24 -2.74
N LEU A 18 8.99 5.73 -3.34
CA LEU A 18 9.66 6.38 -4.48
C LEU A 18 8.73 6.48 -5.70
N ALA A 19 7.99 5.41 -5.99
CA ALA A 19 6.98 5.39 -7.05
C ALA A 19 5.88 6.43 -6.79
N ARG A 20 5.36 6.50 -5.56
CA ARG A 20 4.36 7.49 -5.15
C ARG A 20 4.88 8.91 -5.33
N SER A 21 6.14 9.16 -4.99
CA SER A 21 6.81 10.46 -5.19
C SER A 21 6.92 10.84 -6.67
N ALA A 22 6.94 9.87 -7.58
CA ALA A 22 6.91 10.07 -9.02
C ALA A 22 5.49 10.10 -9.62
N ASN A 23 4.43 10.15 -8.79
CA ASN A 23 3.01 10.03 -9.18
C ASN A 23 2.67 8.70 -9.86
N VAL A 24 3.29 7.61 -9.41
CA VAL A 24 2.99 6.23 -9.80
C VAL A 24 2.48 5.48 -8.57
N THR A 25 1.26 4.94 -8.63
CA THR A 25 0.66 4.18 -7.51
C THR A 25 0.39 2.73 -7.92
N PHE A 26 0.33 1.87 -6.91
CA PHE A 26 0.03 0.45 -7.04
C PHE A 26 -1.12 0.13 -6.12
N ASP A 27 -2.18 -0.44 -6.67
CA ASP A 27 -3.43 -0.69 -5.95
C ASP A 27 -4.00 -2.04 -6.39
N ILE A 28 -4.74 -2.72 -5.50
CA ILE A 28 -5.48 -3.93 -5.85
C ILE A 28 -6.91 -3.54 -6.22
N THR A 29 -7.30 -3.78 -7.46
CA THR A 29 -8.69 -3.60 -7.92
C THR A 29 -9.10 -4.83 -8.72
N GLU A 30 -10.33 -5.31 -8.54
CA GLU A 30 -10.85 -6.50 -9.25
C GLU A 30 -9.93 -7.73 -9.11
N ASP A 31 -9.38 -7.92 -7.91
CA ASP A 31 -8.46 -9.00 -7.56
C ASP A 31 -7.14 -9.03 -8.37
N ARG A 32 -6.73 -7.88 -8.92
CA ARG A 32 -5.48 -7.73 -9.68
C ARG A 32 -4.68 -6.56 -9.17
N LEU A 33 -3.36 -6.65 -9.30
CA LEU A 33 -2.46 -5.52 -9.09
C LEU A 33 -2.49 -4.58 -10.30
N HIS A 34 -2.91 -3.35 -10.07
CA HIS A 34 -2.92 -2.27 -11.05
C HIS A 34 -1.85 -1.24 -10.73
N MET A 35 -1.07 -0.86 -11.74
CA MET A 35 -0.18 0.29 -11.70
C MET A 35 -0.88 1.48 -12.35
N ARG A 36 -0.99 2.60 -11.62
CA ARG A 36 -1.65 3.82 -12.10
C ARG A 36 -0.64 4.96 -12.19
N MET A 37 -0.62 5.64 -13.33
CA MET A 37 0.25 6.81 -13.56
C MET A 37 -0.61 8.02 -13.87
N VAL A 38 -0.55 9.05 -13.03
CA VAL A 38 -1.29 10.30 -13.26
C VAL A 38 -0.33 11.47 -13.21
N ARG A 39 -0.07 12.07 -14.38
CA ARG A 39 0.98 13.10 -14.55
C ARG A 39 2.33 12.64 -13.91
N PRO A 40 2.89 11.51 -14.38
CA PRO A 40 4.10 10.96 -13.80
C PRO A 40 5.28 11.92 -13.94
N ASN A 41 6.10 12.01 -12.90
CA ASN A 41 7.39 12.70 -12.99
C ASN A 41 8.42 11.73 -13.59
N TRP A 42 8.63 11.82 -14.91
CA TRP A 42 9.54 10.93 -15.63
C TRP A 42 10.99 11.02 -15.18
N SER A 43 11.45 12.20 -14.74
CA SER A 43 12.80 12.37 -14.21
C SER A 43 13.02 11.60 -12.91
N MET A 44 11.96 11.40 -12.13
CA MET A 44 12.00 10.57 -10.91
C MET A 44 11.73 9.09 -11.21
N TRP A 45 10.81 8.79 -12.13
CA TRP A 45 10.40 7.42 -12.43
C TRP A 45 11.42 6.63 -13.26
N ALA A 46 12.00 7.25 -14.30
CA ALA A 46 12.95 6.58 -15.20
C ALA A 46 14.11 5.87 -14.50
N PRO A 47 14.82 6.49 -13.51
CA PRO A 47 15.95 5.83 -12.86
C PRO A 47 15.54 4.64 -12.00
N ILE A 48 14.31 4.57 -11.49
CA ILE A 48 13.87 3.50 -10.57
C ILE A 48 12.97 2.45 -11.22
N ARG A 49 12.54 2.65 -12.48
CA ARG A 49 11.62 1.74 -13.18
C ARG A 49 12.13 0.29 -13.25
N HIS A 50 13.45 0.10 -13.36
CA HIS A 50 14.08 -1.22 -13.44
C HIS A 50 13.84 -2.08 -12.19
N LEU A 51 13.58 -1.44 -11.04
CA LEU A 51 13.25 -2.13 -9.79
C LEU A 51 11.94 -2.94 -9.89
N LEU A 52 11.07 -2.65 -10.85
CA LEU A 52 9.90 -3.51 -11.13
C LEU A 52 10.31 -4.93 -11.49
N ASP A 53 11.34 -5.06 -12.31
CA ASP A 53 11.85 -6.35 -12.78
C ASP A 53 12.67 -7.04 -11.68
N GLU A 54 13.40 -6.26 -10.87
CA GLU A 54 14.21 -6.79 -9.77
C GLU A 54 13.37 -7.27 -8.57
N ILE A 55 12.33 -6.51 -8.21
CA ILE A 55 11.42 -6.86 -7.12
C ILE A 55 10.45 -7.96 -7.57
N GLY A 56 9.94 -7.84 -8.81
CA GLY A 56 9.00 -8.79 -9.39
C GLY A 56 7.56 -8.57 -8.96
N HIS A 57 6.65 -8.93 -9.87
CA HIS A 57 5.21 -8.75 -9.72
C HIS A 57 4.64 -9.38 -8.45
N GLU A 58 4.93 -10.67 -8.20
CA GLU A 58 4.36 -11.44 -7.09
C GLU A 58 4.65 -10.80 -5.72
N ARG A 59 5.83 -10.20 -5.58
CA ARG A 59 6.25 -9.57 -4.32
C ARG A 59 5.57 -8.23 -4.09
N ILE A 60 5.48 -7.41 -5.13
CA ILE A 60 4.74 -6.13 -5.08
C ILE A 60 3.28 -6.42 -4.77
N GLU A 61 2.68 -7.39 -5.44
CA GLU A 61 1.29 -7.78 -5.21
C GLU A 61 1.06 -8.27 -3.78
N ALA A 62 1.88 -9.21 -3.30
CA ALA A 62 1.77 -9.72 -1.93
C ALA A 62 1.88 -8.61 -0.88
N PHE A 63 2.80 -7.64 -1.08
CA PHE A 63 2.95 -6.51 -0.17
C PHE A 63 1.74 -5.58 -0.21
N VAL A 64 1.28 -5.17 -1.40
CA VAL A 64 0.12 -4.28 -1.54
C VAL A 64 -1.16 -4.93 -1.01
N ARG A 65 -1.34 -6.25 -1.19
CA ARG A 65 -2.46 -7.00 -0.59
C ARG A 65 -2.42 -6.98 0.93
N ARG A 66 -1.25 -7.16 1.55
CA ARG A 66 -1.08 -7.06 3.01
C ARG A 66 -1.41 -5.65 3.52
N GLU A 67 -0.89 -4.62 2.86
CA GLU A 67 -1.15 -3.23 3.21
C GLU A 67 -2.63 -2.86 3.05
N ALA A 68 -3.28 -3.30 1.97
CA ALA A 68 -4.71 -3.07 1.76
C ALA A 68 -5.56 -3.74 2.85
N ALA A 69 -5.22 -4.98 3.23
CA ALA A 69 -5.89 -5.68 4.32
C ALA A 69 -5.66 -4.98 5.69
N ALA A 70 -4.45 -4.50 5.95
CA ALA A 70 -4.14 -3.75 7.16
C ALA A 70 -4.92 -2.43 7.22
N ARG A 71 -5.02 -1.71 6.11
CA ARG A 71 -5.80 -0.46 6.01
C ARG A 71 -7.29 -0.69 6.24
N GLN A 72 -7.87 -1.71 5.61
CA GLN A 72 -9.27 -2.08 5.82
C GLN A 72 -9.56 -2.47 7.27
N ALA A 73 -8.64 -3.19 7.92
CA ALA A 73 -8.76 -3.49 9.34
C ALA A 73 -8.78 -2.21 10.18
N VAL A 74 -7.86 -1.26 9.94
CA VAL A 74 -7.84 0.02 10.68
C VAL A 74 -9.11 0.84 10.45
N GLU A 75 -9.59 0.92 9.19
CA GLU A 75 -10.82 1.64 8.84
C GLU A 75 -12.04 1.04 9.59
N GLY A 76 -12.18 -0.28 9.62
CA GLY A 76 -13.26 -0.94 10.38
C GLY A 76 -13.18 -0.74 11.90
N TRP A 77 -11.97 -0.63 12.46
CA TRP A 77 -11.81 -0.33 13.89
C TRP A 77 -12.16 1.12 14.22
N ASN A 78 -11.86 2.06 13.33
CA ASN A 78 -12.26 3.46 13.48
C ASN A 78 -13.78 3.60 13.42
N GLU A 79 -14.44 2.96 12.45
CA GLU A 79 -15.91 2.99 12.33
C GLU A 79 -16.58 2.45 13.60
N MET A 80 -16.14 1.29 14.09
CA MET A 80 -16.68 0.71 15.32
C MET A 80 -16.41 1.57 16.56
N SER A 81 -15.30 2.32 16.59
CA SER A 81 -14.99 3.25 17.68
C SER A 81 -15.88 4.49 17.64
N VAL A 82 -16.15 5.02 16.45
CA VAL A 82 -17.09 6.15 16.24
C VAL A 82 -18.51 5.75 16.64
N GLU A 83 -18.98 4.56 16.25
CA GLU A 83 -20.29 4.04 16.67
C GLU A 83 -20.41 3.94 18.20
N ARG A 84 -19.38 3.41 18.88
CA ARG A 84 -19.36 3.34 20.35
C ARG A 84 -19.38 4.71 21.01
N LEU A 85 -18.66 5.69 20.46
CA LEU A 85 -18.66 7.07 20.97
C LEU A 85 -20.03 7.73 20.79
N ASN A 86 -20.69 7.54 19.64
CA ASN A 86 -22.03 8.06 19.39
C ASN A 86 -23.06 7.44 20.34
N ALA A 87 -23.04 6.11 20.52
CA ALA A 87 -23.94 5.43 21.45
C ALA A 87 -23.75 5.89 22.90
N ALA A 88 -22.49 6.07 23.34
CA ALA A 88 -22.19 6.60 24.67
C ALA A 88 -22.67 8.05 24.85
N ALA A 89 -22.54 8.89 23.82
CA ALA A 89 -23.01 10.27 23.84
C ALA A 89 -24.55 10.37 23.90
N GLU A 90 -25.27 9.44 23.26
CA GLU A 90 -26.74 9.35 23.34
C GLU A 90 -27.21 8.98 24.75
N VAL A 91 -26.52 8.04 25.42
CA VAL A 91 -26.83 7.63 26.80
C VAL A 91 -26.61 8.76 27.81
N MET A 92 -25.64 9.65 27.59
CA MET A 92 -25.38 10.80 28.48
C MET A 92 -26.32 12.01 28.23
N ARG A 93 -27.07 12.00 27.12
CA ARG A 93 -27.99 13.09 26.75
C ARG A 93 -29.45 12.80 27.18
N GLY A 94 -29.77 11.56 27.56
CA GLY A 94 -31.04 11.16 28.17
C GLY A 94 -30.99 11.22 29.69
#